data_AF-A0A946Y5T8-F1
#
_entry.id   AF-A0A946Y5T8-F1
#
_cell.length_a   1.000
_cell.length_b   1.000
_cell.length_c   1.000
_cell.angle_alpha   90.00
_cell.angle_beta   90.00
_cell.angle_gamma   90.00
#
_symmetry.space_group_name_H-M   'P 1'
#
loop_
_entity.id
_entity.type
_entity.pdbx_description
1 polymer ?
#
loop_
_entity_poly.entity_id
_entity_poly.type
_entity_poly.pdbx_seq_one_letter_code
_entity_poly.pdbx_strand_id
1 'polypeptide(L)'
;TEEGNEKVERLMVQAGLLQEGESLYDAANIRLVHHLNAALRAHAIYQRDVDYIVKDGEIIIVDEFTGRTMAGRRWSDGLHQAIEAKEGVAIKSENQTIASITFQNYFRLYNNLSGMTGTADTEAFEFQSIYGLEVVVIPTHKPMIRDDGADLVYLTENDKFEAIIEDIKDCRERGQPVLVGTTSIETSELLSDALKKHKIKHSVLNAKQHEREAHIVQNAGRPGAITIATNMAGRGTDIVLGGNLDAAIEEAGEGADVASIKADWQKRHDEVLAAGGLHIIGTERHESRRIDNQLRGRSGRQGDAGSSRFYLSMEDTLMRIFGDPERTKALLARAGMREGEAIESKLLSRQIERAQRKVEAHNFDIRKNLLEYDDVANDQRKVVYHQRSELMDADEIKDSIDAIREEVVSDLVATYIPPGSLEEQWDTEGLTNALESDFGLDVDVGKLVHEDNTLNDDGIRDICIKAADDAYAAKEKAVGSELLRNVEKQMMLRQLDHHWKEHLAAMDQLRQGIGLRSYAQKNPKQEYKREAFEMFGALLDRVKHDTISLLARVRIQSEQELKEMAEQRRRDEAMQFKHAQASALGSGAEQPAPRETIGAEQGGTFKRNTRKVGRNEPCPCGSGKKYKQCHGKLT
;
A
#
# COMPACT_ATOMS: atom_id res chain seq x y z
N THR A 1 27.27 10.55 12.04
CA THR A 1 28.03 11.50 12.86
C THR A 1 28.25 12.74 12.04
N GLU A 2 28.47 13.90 12.67
CA GLU A 2 28.68 15.17 11.96
C GLU A 2 29.90 15.10 11.01
N GLU A 3 31.02 14.56 11.49
CA GLU A 3 32.21 14.26 10.66
C GLU A 3 31.90 13.35 9.46
N GLY A 4 30.96 12.41 9.63
CA GLY A 4 30.52 11.53 8.55
C GLY A 4 29.73 12.28 7.48
N ASN A 5 28.85 13.19 7.90
CA ASN A 5 28.07 14.02 6.99
C ASN A 5 28.97 14.96 6.19
N GLU A 6 29.88 15.68 6.85
CA GLU A 6 30.84 16.57 6.17
C GLU A 6 31.74 15.83 5.16
N LYS A 7 32.10 14.58 5.47
CA LYS A 7 32.86 13.74 4.53
C LYS A 7 32.02 13.40 3.31
N VAL A 8 30.75 13.07 3.49
CA VAL A 8 29.86 12.73 2.37
C VAL A 8 29.55 13.96 1.52
N GLU A 9 29.26 15.12 2.12
CA GLU A 9 29.02 16.37 1.39
C GLU A 9 30.20 16.70 0.48
N ARG A 10 31.44 16.63 1.00
CA ARG A 10 32.65 16.82 0.17
C ARG A 10 32.76 15.84 -0.99
N LEU A 11 32.45 14.56 -0.76
CA LEU A 11 32.48 13.55 -1.83
C LEU A 11 31.40 13.80 -2.88
N MET A 12 30.21 14.25 -2.48
CA MET A 12 29.11 14.55 -3.39
C MET A 12 29.37 15.82 -4.21
N VAL A 13 30.01 16.85 -3.62
CA VAL A 13 30.48 18.02 -4.35
C VAL A 13 31.53 17.63 -5.39
N GLN A 14 32.51 16.80 -5.02
CA GLN A 14 33.51 16.29 -5.97
C GLN A 14 32.89 15.47 -7.12
N ALA A 15 31.79 14.77 -6.86
CA ALA A 15 31.06 13.99 -7.86
C ALA A 15 30.08 14.84 -8.70
N GLY A 16 29.91 16.13 -8.40
CA GLY A 16 28.96 17.02 -9.06
C GLY A 16 27.48 16.75 -8.71
N LEU A 17 27.24 16.08 -7.58
CA LEU A 17 25.88 15.78 -7.08
C LEU A 17 25.33 16.86 -6.14
N LEU A 18 26.20 17.68 -5.55
CA LEU A 18 25.87 18.84 -4.71
C LEU A 18 26.67 20.05 -5.19
N GLN A 19 26.10 21.25 -5.09
CA GLN A 19 26.84 22.49 -5.35
C GLN A 19 27.67 22.93 -4.13
N GLU A 20 28.70 23.74 -4.35
CA GLU A 20 29.51 24.29 -3.25
C GLU A 20 28.66 25.19 -2.35
N GLY A 21 28.55 24.84 -1.06
CA GLY A 21 27.78 25.58 -0.06
C GLY A 21 26.37 25.05 0.20
N GLU A 22 25.88 24.10 -0.60
CA GLU A 22 24.64 23.38 -0.34
C GLU A 22 24.85 22.27 0.69
N SER A 23 23.84 22.06 1.54
CA SER A 23 23.83 20.95 2.49
C SER A 23 23.09 19.75 1.93
N LEU A 24 23.54 18.55 2.32
CA LEU A 24 22.76 17.31 2.21
C LEU A 24 21.36 17.48 2.80
N TYR A 25 21.24 18.31 3.84
CA TYR A 25 20.01 18.50 4.58
C TYR A 25 19.08 19.57 3.99
N ASP A 26 19.38 20.10 2.81
CA ASP A 26 18.48 21.03 2.12
C ASP A 26 17.32 20.29 1.45
N ALA A 27 16.17 20.96 1.34
CA ALA A 27 14.94 20.35 0.80
C ALA A 27 15.09 19.85 -0.65
N ALA A 28 15.96 20.50 -1.44
CA ALA A 28 16.28 20.06 -2.79
C ALA A 28 17.02 18.70 -2.83
N ASN A 29 17.74 18.35 -1.75
CA ASN A 29 18.70 17.25 -1.69
C ASN A 29 18.18 16.02 -0.91
N ILE A 30 16.89 16.00 -0.55
CA ILE A 30 16.25 14.90 0.21
C ILE A 30 16.46 13.53 -0.47
N ARG A 31 16.40 13.47 -1.81
CA ARG A 31 16.66 12.25 -2.59
C ARG A 31 18.07 11.70 -2.35
N LEU A 32 19.08 12.58 -2.30
CA LEU A 32 20.47 12.20 -2.08
C LEU A 32 20.67 11.63 -0.67
N VAL A 33 20.04 12.22 0.34
CA VAL A 33 20.08 11.70 1.72
C VAL A 33 19.45 10.32 1.81
N HIS A 34 18.30 10.13 1.15
CA HIS A 34 17.62 8.84 1.11
C HIS A 34 18.50 7.76 0.46
N HIS A 35 19.07 8.04 -0.72
CA HIS A 35 19.97 7.11 -1.41
C HIS A 35 21.26 6.84 -0.63
N LEU A 36 21.85 7.86 0.00
CA LEU A 36 23.01 7.69 0.88
C LEU A 36 22.71 6.74 2.03
N ASN A 37 21.57 6.92 2.71
CA ASN A 37 21.19 6.07 3.83
C ASN A 37 20.92 4.62 3.36
N ALA A 38 20.22 4.45 2.25
CA ALA A 38 20.01 3.14 1.63
C ALA A 38 21.34 2.46 1.28
N ALA A 39 22.29 3.19 0.69
CA ALA A 39 23.63 2.70 0.37
C ALA A 39 24.42 2.32 1.64
N LEU A 40 24.42 3.18 2.66
CA LEU A 40 25.10 2.88 3.93
C LEU A 40 24.52 1.63 4.60
N ARG A 41 23.20 1.48 4.63
CA ARG A 41 22.54 0.27 5.13
C ARG A 41 22.91 -0.96 4.32
N ALA A 42 22.85 -0.87 2.99
CA ALA A 42 23.24 -1.96 2.10
C ALA A 42 24.68 -2.41 2.32
N HIS A 43 25.61 -1.47 2.55
CA HIS A 43 27.03 -1.77 2.77
C HIS A 43 27.36 -2.24 4.18
N ALA A 44 26.77 -1.64 5.22
CA ALA A 44 27.19 -1.85 6.61
C ALA A 44 26.32 -2.87 7.37
N ILE A 45 25.06 -3.02 7.00
CA ILE A 45 24.10 -3.86 7.74
C ILE A 45 23.85 -5.18 7.00
N TYR A 46 23.59 -5.11 5.69
CA TYR A 46 23.20 -6.28 4.91
C TYR A 46 24.43 -7.01 4.36
N GLN A 47 24.54 -8.29 4.71
CA GLN A 47 25.65 -9.15 4.35
C GLN A 47 25.23 -10.14 3.25
N ARG A 48 26.10 -10.24 2.24
CA ARG A 48 25.99 -11.24 1.20
C ARG A 48 26.22 -12.63 1.81
N ASP A 49 25.47 -13.61 1.31
CA ASP A 49 25.44 -15.01 1.75
C ASP A 49 24.88 -15.22 3.17
N VAL A 50 24.34 -14.18 3.80
CA VAL A 50 23.61 -14.23 5.06
C VAL A 50 22.18 -13.70 4.88
N ASP A 51 22.05 -12.42 4.51
CA ASP A 51 20.75 -11.76 4.35
C ASP A 51 20.20 -11.87 2.91
N TYR A 52 21.09 -12.02 1.93
CA TYR A 52 20.76 -12.28 0.54
C TYR A 52 21.84 -13.09 -0.16
N ILE A 53 21.47 -13.68 -1.29
CA ILE A 53 22.40 -14.23 -2.27
C ILE A 53 22.22 -13.53 -3.61
N VAL A 54 23.29 -13.52 -4.40
CA VAL A 54 23.26 -13.08 -5.79
C VAL A 54 23.17 -14.32 -6.68
N LYS A 55 22.08 -14.48 -7.42
CA LYS A 55 21.86 -15.65 -8.29
C LYS A 55 21.24 -15.20 -9.61
N ASP A 56 21.76 -15.69 -10.73
CA ASP A 56 21.28 -15.38 -12.08
C ASP A 56 21.21 -13.87 -12.38
N GLY A 57 22.10 -13.07 -11.78
CA GLY A 57 22.07 -11.61 -11.89
C GLY A 57 20.88 -10.96 -11.17
N GLU A 58 20.35 -11.60 -10.11
CA GLU A 58 19.31 -11.05 -9.26
C GLU A 58 19.65 -11.19 -7.77
N ILE A 59 19.17 -10.27 -6.96
CA ILE A 59 19.26 -10.33 -5.49
C ILE A 59 18.08 -11.15 -4.96
N ILE A 60 18.38 -12.24 -4.26
CA ILE A 60 17.38 -13.10 -3.62
C ILE A 60 17.56 -13.03 -2.11
N ILE A 61 16.52 -12.58 -1.41
CA ILE A 61 16.52 -12.47 0.05
C ILE A 61 16.57 -13.86 0.68
N VAL A 62 17.38 -14.03 1.72
CA VAL A 62 17.42 -15.23 2.55
C VAL A 62 16.68 -14.94 3.86
N ASP A 63 15.77 -15.83 4.22
CA ASP A 63 15.05 -15.76 5.49
C ASP A 63 16.00 -16.12 6.64
N GLU A 64 16.15 -15.21 7.60
CA GLU A 64 17.11 -15.30 8.71
C GLU A 64 16.87 -16.52 9.62
N PHE A 65 15.60 -16.97 9.75
CA PHE A 65 15.24 -18.06 10.66
C PHE A 65 15.29 -19.43 10.00
N THR A 66 14.97 -19.49 8.71
CA THR A 66 14.83 -20.77 7.98
C THR A 66 15.95 -21.02 6.98
N GLY A 67 16.77 -20.02 6.66
CA GLY A 67 17.81 -20.09 5.62
C GLY A 67 17.23 -20.28 4.21
N ARG A 68 15.90 -20.14 4.05
CA ARG A 68 15.22 -20.35 2.77
C ARG A 68 15.31 -19.10 1.90
N THR A 69 15.49 -19.32 0.61
CA THR A 69 15.47 -18.25 -0.39
C THR A 69 14.03 -17.80 -0.64
N MET A 70 13.80 -16.49 -0.54
CA MET A 70 12.50 -15.84 -0.75
C MET A 70 12.46 -15.19 -2.14
N ALA A 71 12.36 -16.02 -3.17
CA ALA A 71 12.26 -15.55 -4.55
C ALA A 71 11.03 -14.64 -4.76
N GLY A 72 11.23 -13.52 -5.44
CA GLY A 72 10.18 -12.52 -5.73
C GLY A 72 9.93 -11.50 -4.61
N ARG A 73 10.55 -11.63 -3.43
CA ARG A 73 10.54 -10.58 -2.41
C ARG A 73 11.65 -9.56 -2.65
N ARG A 74 11.34 -8.29 -2.45
CA ARG A 74 12.30 -7.17 -2.53
C ARG A 74 12.20 -6.33 -1.26
N TRP A 75 13.31 -5.71 -0.88
CA TRP A 75 13.30 -4.70 0.17
C TRP A 75 12.74 -3.38 -0.40
N SER A 76 11.96 -2.66 0.41
CA SER A 76 11.41 -1.35 0.04
C SER A 76 12.46 -0.23 0.18
N ASP A 77 12.07 1.01 -0.14
CA ASP A 77 12.78 2.23 0.24
C ASP A 77 14.18 2.36 -0.36
N GLY A 78 14.31 1.96 -1.63
CA GLY A 78 15.57 2.00 -2.39
C GLY A 78 16.66 1.07 -1.85
N LEU A 79 16.42 0.31 -0.78
CA LEU A 79 17.42 -0.58 -0.19
C LEU A 79 17.76 -1.73 -1.12
N HIS A 80 16.77 -2.31 -1.81
CA HIS A 80 17.04 -3.40 -2.73
C HIS A 80 17.85 -2.91 -3.94
N GLN A 81 17.57 -1.70 -4.43
CA GLN A 81 18.34 -1.03 -5.48
C GLN A 81 19.76 -0.70 -5.01
N ALA A 82 19.91 -0.26 -3.77
CA ALA A 82 21.23 -0.02 -3.17
C ALA A 82 22.05 -1.32 -3.06
N ILE A 83 21.41 -2.45 -2.75
CA ILE A 83 22.06 -3.77 -2.75
C ILE A 83 22.37 -4.22 -4.19
N GLU A 84 21.46 -4.02 -5.14
CA GLU A 84 21.70 -4.28 -6.57
C GLU A 84 22.93 -3.47 -7.06
N ALA A 85 23.00 -2.18 -6.72
CA ALA A 85 24.12 -1.30 -7.04
C ALA A 85 25.43 -1.74 -6.36
N LYS A 86 25.38 -2.09 -5.06
CA LYS A 86 26.52 -2.61 -4.28
C LYS A 86 27.12 -3.86 -4.93
N GLU A 87 26.28 -4.76 -5.43
CA GLU A 87 26.71 -6.03 -6.02
C GLU A 87 26.96 -5.95 -7.55
N GLY A 88 26.80 -4.77 -8.15
CA GLY A 88 26.97 -4.56 -9.60
C GLY A 88 25.92 -5.28 -10.46
N VAL A 89 24.74 -5.53 -9.89
CA VAL A 89 23.61 -6.18 -10.55
C VAL A 89 22.76 -5.12 -11.29
N ALA A 90 22.04 -5.55 -12.33
CA ALA A 90 21.11 -4.68 -13.04
C ALA A 90 20.05 -4.11 -12.08
N ILE A 91 20.09 -2.78 -11.90
CA ILE A 91 19.18 -2.08 -10.99
C ILE A 91 17.80 -2.06 -11.63
N LYS A 92 16.81 -2.68 -10.96
CA LYS A 92 15.43 -2.67 -11.45
C LYS A 92 14.69 -1.49 -10.83
N SER A 93 13.78 -0.90 -11.61
CA SER A 93 12.95 0.23 -11.19
C SER A 93 12.28 -0.01 -9.84
N GLU A 94 12.19 1.06 -9.05
CA GLU A 94 11.50 1.05 -7.76
C GLU A 94 9.98 0.92 -7.96
N ASN A 95 9.31 0.31 -6.99
CA ASN A 95 7.86 0.40 -6.91
C ASN A 95 7.51 1.82 -6.44
N GLN A 96 6.83 2.60 -7.28
CA GLN A 96 6.43 3.96 -6.95
C GLN A 96 4.99 4.02 -6.43
N THR A 97 4.76 4.81 -5.37
CA THR A 97 3.42 5.10 -4.87
C THR A 97 2.65 5.94 -5.91
N ILE A 98 1.62 5.35 -6.54
CA ILE A 98 0.75 6.07 -7.48
C ILE A 98 -0.43 6.74 -6.76
N ALA A 99 -0.95 6.07 -5.72
CA ALA A 99 -2.00 6.57 -4.85
C ALA A 99 -1.91 5.87 -3.50
N SER A 100 -2.23 6.60 -2.44
CA SER A 100 -2.30 6.09 -1.07
C SER A 100 -3.32 6.91 -0.29
N ILE A 101 -4.01 6.29 0.66
CA ILE A 101 -4.87 6.96 1.64
C ILE A 101 -4.95 6.08 2.89
N THR A 102 -4.87 6.68 4.07
CA THR A 102 -5.12 5.96 5.31
C THR A 102 -6.61 5.66 5.48
N PHE A 103 -6.96 4.58 6.19
CA PHE A 103 -8.36 4.29 6.50
C PHE A 103 -9.03 5.45 7.26
N GLN A 104 -8.28 6.10 8.15
CA GLN A 104 -8.74 7.26 8.90
C GLN A 104 -9.24 8.37 7.96
N ASN A 105 -8.37 8.83 7.05
CA ASN A 105 -8.73 9.88 6.11
C ASN A 105 -9.74 9.42 5.05
N TYR A 106 -9.72 8.15 4.67
CA TYR A 106 -10.72 7.58 3.76
C TYR A 106 -12.14 7.65 4.35
N PHE A 107 -12.34 7.21 5.60
CA PHE A 107 -13.67 7.26 6.22
C PHE A 107 -14.11 8.69 6.52
N ARG A 108 -13.19 9.64 6.73
CA ARG A 108 -13.50 11.07 6.88
C ARG A 108 -14.07 11.72 5.61
N LEU A 109 -13.96 11.08 4.45
CA LEU A 109 -14.58 11.57 3.21
C LEU A 109 -16.11 11.39 3.19
N TYR A 110 -16.65 10.49 4.03
CA TYR A 110 -18.08 10.22 4.05
C TYR A 110 -18.82 11.33 4.81
N ASN A 111 -19.86 11.89 4.19
CA ASN A 111 -20.72 12.88 4.83
C ASN A 111 -21.39 12.36 6.11
N ASN A 112 -21.78 11.08 6.12
CA ASN A 112 -22.34 10.39 7.26
C ASN A 112 -21.49 9.16 7.55
N LEU A 113 -20.94 9.07 8.76
CA LEU A 113 -20.17 7.93 9.23
C LEU A 113 -20.82 7.36 10.49
N SER A 114 -21.01 6.06 10.52
CA SER A 114 -21.52 5.33 11.68
C SER A 114 -20.89 3.95 11.74
N GLY A 115 -20.88 3.34 12.93
CA GLY A 115 -20.30 2.02 13.12
C GLY A 115 -20.94 1.29 14.28
N MET A 116 -20.87 -0.04 14.24
CA MET A 116 -21.35 -0.91 15.31
C MET A 116 -20.29 -1.91 15.71
N THR A 117 -20.13 -2.12 17.01
CA THR A 117 -19.24 -3.13 17.58
C THR A 117 -19.61 -3.37 19.04
N GLY A 118 -19.35 -4.58 19.54
CA GLY A 118 -19.60 -4.90 20.95
C GLY A 118 -18.56 -4.34 21.92
N THR A 119 -17.46 -3.75 21.44
CA THR A 119 -16.32 -3.32 22.28
C THR A 119 -15.75 -1.95 21.90
N ALA A 120 -16.59 -0.98 21.53
CA ALA A 120 -16.14 0.38 21.20
C ALA A 120 -15.82 1.26 22.42
N ASP A 121 -16.40 0.97 23.59
CA ASP A 121 -16.38 1.86 24.76
C ASP A 121 -14.95 2.22 25.22
N THR A 122 -14.02 1.26 25.16
CA THR A 122 -12.61 1.52 25.54
C THR A 122 -11.90 2.50 24.60
N GLU A 123 -12.32 2.56 23.34
CA GLU A 123 -11.73 3.40 22.30
C GLU A 123 -12.57 4.66 22.02
N ALA A 124 -13.55 4.97 22.86
CA ALA A 124 -14.47 6.10 22.63
C ALA A 124 -13.74 7.43 22.41
N PHE A 125 -12.65 7.65 23.16
CA PHE A 125 -11.80 8.84 22.97
C PHE A 125 -11.10 8.86 21.60
N GLU A 126 -10.61 7.71 21.11
CA GLU A 126 -9.99 7.61 19.78
C GLU A 126 -11.03 7.85 18.67
N PHE A 127 -12.23 7.26 18.80
CA PHE A 127 -13.32 7.48 17.84
C PHE A 127 -13.75 8.95 17.78
N GLN A 128 -13.89 9.61 18.93
CA GLN A 128 -14.25 11.02 18.98
C GLN A 128 -13.14 11.91 18.41
N SER A 129 -11.88 11.65 18.75
CA SER A 129 -10.75 12.51 18.34
C SER A 129 -10.39 12.38 16.86
N ILE A 130 -10.50 11.19 16.27
CA ILE A 130 -10.15 10.95 14.86
C ILE A 130 -11.34 11.18 13.93
N TYR A 131 -12.52 10.68 14.30
CA TYR A 131 -13.68 10.63 13.41
C TYR A 131 -14.83 11.54 13.85
N GLY A 132 -14.75 12.17 15.04
CA GLY A 132 -15.88 12.91 15.62
C GLY A 132 -17.05 12.02 16.01
N LEU A 133 -16.82 10.71 16.22
CA LEU A 133 -17.87 9.74 16.52
C LEU A 133 -18.03 9.53 18.02
N GLU A 134 -19.23 9.80 18.52
CA GLU A 134 -19.64 9.45 19.87
C GLU A 134 -19.93 7.94 19.97
N VAL A 135 -19.52 7.34 21.09
CA VAL A 135 -19.81 5.94 21.38
C VAL A 135 -20.96 5.86 22.38
N VAL A 136 -22.05 5.23 21.97
CA VAL A 136 -23.21 4.98 22.82
C VAL A 136 -23.28 3.49 23.17
N VAL A 137 -23.25 3.18 24.46
CA VAL A 137 -23.40 1.82 24.96
C VAL A 137 -24.88 1.44 25.01
N ILE A 138 -25.32 0.63 24.05
CA ILE A 138 -26.70 0.13 24.00
C ILE A 138 -26.89 -1.00 25.02
N PRO A 139 -27.92 -0.95 25.89
CA PRO A 139 -28.22 -2.03 26.82
C PRO A 139 -28.45 -3.36 26.11
N THR A 140 -28.05 -4.47 26.74
CA THR A 140 -28.30 -5.81 26.20
C THR A 140 -29.79 -6.15 26.28
N HIS A 141 -30.28 -6.94 25.32
CA HIS A 141 -31.68 -7.38 25.29
C HIS A 141 -32.07 -8.21 26.53
N LYS A 142 -31.15 -9.03 27.03
CA LYS A 142 -31.28 -9.81 28.26
C LYS A 142 -30.11 -9.53 29.21
N PRO A 143 -30.27 -9.72 30.53
CA PRO A 143 -29.17 -9.57 31.49
C PRO A 143 -28.00 -10.50 31.15
N MET A 144 -26.78 -9.94 31.16
CA MET A 144 -25.56 -10.71 30.94
C MET A 144 -25.17 -11.43 32.24
N ILE A 145 -25.11 -12.76 32.21
CA ILE A 145 -24.85 -13.62 33.38
C ILE A 145 -23.58 -14.48 33.24
N ARG A 146 -22.72 -14.18 32.26
CA ARG A 146 -21.48 -14.93 32.01
C ARG A 146 -20.55 -14.79 33.22
N ASP A 147 -19.99 -15.92 33.66
CA ASP A 147 -19.00 -15.95 34.74
C ASP A 147 -17.58 -15.77 34.19
N ASP A 148 -17.04 -14.56 34.34
CA ASP A 148 -15.68 -14.22 33.94
C ASP A 148 -14.71 -14.49 35.11
N GLY A 149 -14.06 -15.64 35.09
CA GLY A 149 -13.08 -16.07 36.09
C GLY A 149 -11.80 -15.23 36.08
N ALA A 150 -11.09 -15.22 37.21
CA ALA A 150 -9.78 -14.58 37.31
C ALA A 150 -8.74 -15.31 36.44
N ASP A 151 -7.68 -14.57 36.07
CA ASP A 151 -6.59 -15.15 35.29
C ASP A 151 -5.78 -16.11 36.14
N LEU A 152 -5.41 -17.26 35.55
CA LEU A 152 -4.48 -18.21 36.14
C LEU A 152 -3.10 -17.98 35.53
N VAL A 153 -2.11 -17.67 36.38
CA VAL A 153 -0.75 -17.38 35.93
C VAL A 153 0.21 -18.47 36.40
N TYR A 154 0.97 -19.02 35.45
CA TYR A 154 1.92 -20.10 35.63
C TYR A 154 3.36 -19.62 35.43
N LEU A 155 4.33 -20.33 36.01
CA LEU A 155 5.76 -20.02 35.85
C LEU A 155 6.29 -20.37 34.46
N THR A 156 5.80 -21.48 33.90
CA THR A 156 6.27 -22.02 32.61
C THR A 156 5.11 -22.16 31.63
N GLU A 157 5.43 -22.10 30.35
CA GLU A 157 4.46 -22.32 29.29
C GLU A 157 3.91 -23.76 29.31
N ASN A 158 4.73 -24.74 29.68
CA ASN A 158 4.32 -26.14 29.78
C ASN A 158 3.23 -26.34 30.86
N ASP A 159 3.41 -25.75 32.04
CA ASP A 159 2.41 -25.84 33.13
C ASP A 159 1.08 -25.19 32.72
N LYS A 160 1.15 -24.05 32.00
CA LYS A 160 0.00 -23.38 31.41
C LYS A 160 -0.76 -24.31 30.46
N PHE A 161 -0.05 -24.97 29.53
CA PHE A 161 -0.67 -25.87 28.56
C PHE A 161 -1.29 -27.10 29.21
N GLU A 162 -0.63 -27.71 30.20
CA GLU A 162 -1.18 -28.86 30.92
C GLU A 162 -2.47 -28.48 31.65
N ALA A 163 -2.49 -27.32 32.31
CA ALA A 163 -3.68 -26.82 32.97
C ALA A 163 -4.85 -26.52 32.01
N ILE A 164 -4.55 -25.97 30.82
CA ILE A 164 -5.56 -25.79 29.76
C ILE A 164 -6.13 -27.15 29.32
N ILE A 165 -5.28 -28.16 29.15
CA ILE A 165 -5.72 -29.51 28.74
C ILE A 165 -6.60 -30.15 29.80
N GLU A 166 -6.25 -30.03 31.09
CA GLU A 166 -7.08 -30.52 32.19
C GLU A 166 -8.44 -29.82 32.25
N ASP A 167 -8.48 -28.50 32.06
CA ASP A 167 -9.74 -27.75 32.00
C ASP A 167 -10.62 -28.17 30.82
N ILE A 168 -10.01 -28.40 29.65
CA ILE A 168 -10.71 -28.93 28.47
C ILE A 168 -11.27 -30.34 28.74
N LYS A 169 -10.53 -31.20 29.45
CA LYS A 169 -10.97 -32.55 29.81
C LYS A 169 -12.19 -32.49 30.73
N ASP A 170 -12.13 -31.69 31.80
CA ASP A 170 -13.24 -31.52 32.75
C ASP A 170 -14.50 -30.97 32.05
N CYS A 171 -14.36 -29.92 31.24
CA CYS A 171 -15.46 -29.38 30.45
C CYS A 171 -16.09 -30.46 29.56
N ARG A 172 -15.26 -31.25 28.87
CA ARG A 172 -15.73 -32.32 27.98
C ARG A 172 -16.43 -33.44 28.74
N GLU A 173 -15.95 -33.83 29.91
CA GLU A 173 -16.60 -34.84 30.76
C GLU A 173 -18.00 -34.40 31.20
N ARG A 174 -18.18 -33.09 31.43
CA ARG A 174 -19.49 -32.48 31.75
C ARG A 174 -20.34 -32.18 30.50
N GLY A 175 -19.84 -32.45 29.30
CA GLY A 175 -20.53 -32.14 28.03
C GLY A 175 -20.52 -30.66 27.64
N GLN A 176 -19.73 -29.83 28.31
CA GLN A 176 -19.64 -28.39 28.08
C GLN A 176 -18.83 -28.08 26.81
N PRO A 177 -19.34 -27.27 25.85
CA PRO A 177 -18.57 -26.84 24.70
C PRO A 177 -17.47 -25.84 25.08
N VAL A 178 -16.32 -25.92 24.41
CA VAL A 178 -15.14 -25.10 24.69
C VAL A 178 -14.64 -24.42 23.42
N LEU A 179 -14.40 -23.11 23.53
CA LEU A 179 -13.67 -22.32 22.53
C LEU A 179 -12.33 -21.86 23.13
N VAL A 180 -11.22 -22.31 22.54
CA VAL A 180 -9.87 -21.93 22.94
C VAL A 180 -9.34 -20.88 21.98
N GLY A 181 -9.04 -19.68 22.46
CA GLY A 181 -8.44 -18.61 21.67
C GLY A 181 -6.93 -18.55 21.89
N THR A 182 -6.16 -18.66 20.81
CA THR A 182 -4.69 -18.48 20.81
C THR A 182 -4.28 -17.23 20.04
N THR A 183 -3.07 -16.72 20.23
CA THR A 183 -2.56 -15.50 19.56
C THR A 183 -1.84 -15.81 18.24
N SER A 184 -1.37 -17.05 18.04
CA SER A 184 -0.60 -17.46 16.86
C SER A 184 -1.03 -18.81 16.30
N ILE A 185 -0.71 -19.07 15.03
CA ILE A 185 -1.00 -20.36 14.39
C ILE A 185 -0.13 -21.44 15.03
N GLU A 186 1.11 -21.12 15.37
CA GLU A 186 2.04 -22.04 16.04
C GLU A 186 1.49 -22.55 17.37
N THR A 187 0.98 -21.65 18.23
CA THR A 187 0.36 -22.04 19.51
C THR A 187 -0.93 -22.84 19.30
N SER A 188 -1.71 -22.54 18.27
CA SER A 188 -2.88 -23.34 17.88
C SER A 188 -2.49 -24.77 17.47
N GLU A 189 -1.42 -24.95 16.69
CA GLU A 189 -0.94 -26.28 16.26
C GLU A 189 -0.30 -27.06 17.42
N LEU A 190 0.48 -26.39 18.29
CA LEU A 190 1.03 -27.01 19.50
C LEU A 190 -0.08 -27.55 20.42
N LEU A 191 -1.13 -26.76 20.66
CA LEU A 191 -2.28 -27.19 21.45
C LEU A 191 -3.06 -28.32 20.76
N SER A 192 -3.27 -28.22 19.45
CA SER A 192 -3.91 -29.25 18.63
C SER A 192 -3.19 -30.59 18.75
N ASP A 193 -1.86 -30.60 18.65
CA ASP A 193 -1.05 -31.82 18.79
C ASP A 193 -1.08 -32.38 20.22
N ALA A 194 -1.10 -31.52 21.24
CA ALA A 194 -1.29 -31.96 22.63
C ALA A 194 -2.67 -32.62 22.82
N LEU A 195 -3.75 -32.02 22.31
CA LEU A 195 -5.09 -32.59 22.36
C LEU A 195 -5.21 -33.92 21.58
N LYS A 196 -4.52 -34.06 20.44
CA LYS A 196 -4.43 -35.34 19.70
C LYS A 196 -3.79 -36.43 20.54
N LYS A 197 -2.71 -36.13 21.28
CA LYS A 197 -2.05 -37.09 22.20
C LYS A 197 -3.02 -37.59 23.28
N HIS A 198 -3.90 -36.73 23.79
CA HIS A 198 -4.95 -37.07 24.74
C HIS A 198 -6.23 -37.65 24.10
N LYS A 199 -6.24 -37.89 22.77
CA LYS A 199 -7.40 -38.42 22.02
C LYS A 199 -8.66 -37.57 22.17
N ILE A 200 -8.48 -36.25 22.22
CA ILE A 200 -9.57 -35.27 22.30
C ILE A 200 -9.88 -34.79 20.88
N LYS A 201 -11.11 -35.05 20.41
CA LYS A 201 -11.56 -34.56 19.10
C LYS A 201 -11.80 -33.05 19.17
N HIS A 202 -11.17 -32.31 18.28
CA HIS A 202 -11.27 -30.85 18.22
C HIS A 202 -11.20 -30.37 16.77
N SER A 203 -11.54 -29.11 16.55
CA SER A 203 -11.39 -28.41 15.27
C SER A 203 -10.49 -27.19 15.44
N VAL A 204 -9.71 -26.84 14.42
CA VAL A 204 -8.78 -25.68 14.45
C VAL A 204 -9.16 -24.69 13.36
N LEU A 205 -9.23 -23.40 13.71
CA LEU A 205 -9.57 -22.29 12.82
C LEU A 205 -8.37 -21.36 12.67
N ASN A 206 -7.81 -21.29 11.46
CA ASN A 206 -6.54 -20.60 11.19
C ASN A 206 -6.72 -19.34 10.31
N ALA A 207 -7.96 -18.86 10.12
CA ALA A 207 -8.33 -17.72 9.28
C ALA A 207 -7.92 -17.85 7.79
N LYS A 208 -7.80 -19.08 7.26
CA LYS A 208 -7.42 -19.35 5.86
C LYS A 208 -8.60 -19.70 4.97
N GLN A 209 -9.65 -20.33 5.52
CA GLN A 209 -10.79 -20.84 4.75
C GLN A 209 -12.11 -20.40 5.39
N HIS A 210 -12.56 -19.18 5.08
CA HIS A 210 -13.69 -18.56 5.77
C HIS A 210 -14.99 -19.37 5.73
N GLU A 211 -15.34 -19.99 4.60
CA GLU A 211 -16.58 -20.77 4.46
C GLU A 211 -16.59 -22.04 5.32
N ARG A 212 -15.50 -22.82 5.25
CA ARG A 212 -15.34 -24.03 6.07
C ARG A 212 -15.26 -23.70 7.56
N GLU A 213 -14.57 -22.61 7.90
CA GLU A 213 -14.45 -22.13 9.28
C GLU A 213 -15.83 -21.69 9.83
N ALA A 214 -16.66 -21.02 9.03
CA ALA A 214 -18.02 -20.66 9.43
C ALA A 214 -18.86 -21.90 9.81
N HIS A 215 -18.80 -22.97 9.01
CA HIS A 215 -19.51 -24.22 9.32
C HIS A 215 -19.03 -24.87 10.63
N ILE A 216 -17.71 -24.80 10.91
CA ILE A 216 -17.16 -25.30 12.18
C ILE A 216 -17.69 -24.45 13.36
N VAL A 217 -17.67 -23.12 13.23
CA VAL A 217 -18.12 -22.19 14.28
C VAL A 217 -19.62 -22.34 14.57
N GLN A 218 -20.45 -22.51 13.54
CA GLN A 218 -21.88 -22.79 13.69
C GLN A 218 -22.17 -24.04 14.53
N ASN A 219 -21.25 -25.01 14.53
CA ASN A 219 -21.35 -26.25 15.27
C ASN A 219 -20.54 -26.26 16.58
N ALA A 220 -19.80 -25.20 16.88
CA ALA A 220 -18.94 -25.11 18.06
C ALA A 220 -19.71 -25.09 19.39
N GLY A 221 -21.00 -24.74 19.37
CA GLY A 221 -21.87 -24.73 20.54
C GLY A 221 -22.54 -26.06 20.87
N ARG A 222 -22.24 -27.15 20.14
CA ARG A 222 -22.82 -28.49 20.41
C ARG A 222 -22.20 -29.11 21.67
N PRO A 223 -22.92 -29.99 22.41
CA PRO A 223 -22.39 -30.66 23.60
C PRO A 223 -21.02 -31.31 23.33
N GLY A 224 -20.05 -31.02 24.21
CA GLY A 224 -18.68 -31.56 24.16
C GLY A 224 -17.83 -31.13 22.94
N ALA A 225 -18.28 -30.15 22.15
CA ALA A 225 -17.51 -29.64 21.02
C ALA A 225 -16.32 -28.80 21.51
N ILE A 226 -15.14 -29.04 20.95
CA ILE A 226 -13.91 -28.31 21.27
C ILE A 226 -13.39 -27.66 19.99
N THR A 227 -13.23 -26.34 20.04
CA THR A 227 -12.79 -25.54 18.90
C THR A 227 -11.62 -24.66 19.32
N ILE A 228 -10.53 -24.70 18.56
CA ILE A 228 -9.37 -23.83 18.72
C ILE A 228 -9.47 -22.74 17.65
N ALA A 229 -9.34 -21.48 18.04
CA ALA A 229 -9.38 -20.34 17.15
C ALA A 229 -8.10 -19.52 17.28
N THR A 230 -7.36 -19.38 16.17
CA THR A 230 -6.23 -18.45 16.13
C THR A 230 -6.73 -17.01 16.00
N ASN A 231 -6.31 -16.15 16.92
CA ASN A 231 -6.72 -14.75 17.08
C ASN A 231 -8.25 -14.59 17.08
N MET A 232 -8.79 -14.12 15.96
CA MET A 232 -10.22 -13.87 15.76
C MET A 232 -10.78 -14.70 14.59
N ALA A 233 -10.20 -15.87 14.31
CA ALA A 233 -10.78 -16.81 13.35
C ALA A 233 -12.23 -17.15 13.73
N GLY A 234 -13.12 -17.27 12.74
CA GLY A 234 -14.56 -17.40 12.99
C GLY A 234 -15.28 -16.09 13.35
N ARG A 235 -14.67 -14.92 13.11
CA ARG A 235 -15.34 -13.62 13.26
C ARG A 235 -16.51 -13.47 12.27
N GLY A 236 -17.61 -12.90 12.76
CA GLY A 236 -18.84 -12.71 11.98
C GLY A 236 -19.85 -13.84 12.07
N THR A 237 -19.47 -15.03 12.56
CA THR A 237 -20.41 -16.15 12.78
C THR A 237 -20.76 -16.28 14.26
N ASP A 238 -22.05 -16.49 14.56
CA ASP A 238 -22.53 -16.69 15.92
C ASP A 238 -22.33 -18.14 16.38
N ILE A 239 -21.96 -18.33 17.64
CA ILE A 239 -21.89 -19.64 18.30
C ILE A 239 -23.17 -19.81 19.10
N VAL A 240 -24.14 -20.49 18.50
CA VAL A 240 -25.41 -20.79 19.13
C VAL A 240 -25.27 -22.07 19.96
N LEU A 241 -25.66 -22.02 21.24
CA LEU A 241 -25.65 -23.20 22.12
C LEU A 241 -26.60 -24.27 21.58
N GLY A 242 -26.14 -25.52 21.54
CA GLY A 242 -26.83 -26.63 20.87
C GLY A 242 -26.53 -26.73 19.37
N GLY A 243 -25.83 -25.77 18.75
CA GLY A 243 -25.55 -25.67 17.31
C GLY A 243 -26.49 -24.69 16.59
N ASN A 244 -26.18 -24.29 15.37
CA ASN A 244 -27.03 -23.36 14.61
C ASN A 244 -28.28 -24.08 14.05
N LEU A 245 -29.48 -23.63 14.44
CA LEU A 245 -30.75 -24.23 14.02
C LEU A 245 -31.05 -23.97 12.53
N ASP A 246 -30.82 -22.75 12.06
CA ASP A 246 -31.12 -22.37 10.67
C ASP A 246 -30.24 -23.16 9.69
N ALA A 247 -28.96 -23.30 10.00
CA ALA A 247 -28.04 -24.12 9.22
C ALA A 247 -28.46 -25.60 9.20
N ALA A 248 -28.96 -26.13 10.33
CA ALA A 248 -29.45 -27.51 10.41
C ALA A 248 -30.73 -27.73 9.60
N ILE A 249 -31.60 -26.73 9.50
CA ILE A 249 -32.82 -26.77 8.66
C ILE A 249 -32.43 -26.71 7.18
N GLU A 250 -31.48 -25.84 6.82
CA GLU A 250 -30.99 -25.68 5.45
C GLU A 250 -30.29 -26.95 4.94
N GLU A 251 -29.48 -27.60 5.78
CA GLU A 251 -28.80 -28.87 5.47
C GLU A 251 -29.80 -30.04 5.30
N ALA A 252 -30.95 -30.00 5.99
CA ALA A 252 -31.98 -31.04 5.91
C ALA A 252 -32.82 -30.99 4.62
N GLY A 253 -32.84 -29.85 3.92
CA GLY A 253 -33.51 -29.67 2.62
C GLY A 253 -35.03 -29.48 2.68
N GLU A 254 -35.64 -29.26 1.51
CA GLU A 254 -37.10 -29.06 1.38
C GLU A 254 -37.87 -30.36 1.71
N GLY A 255 -38.77 -30.29 2.70
CA GLY A 255 -39.58 -31.43 3.17
C GLY A 255 -39.14 -32.04 4.51
N ALA A 256 -38.09 -31.50 5.14
CA ALA A 256 -37.66 -31.92 6.46
C ALA A 256 -38.68 -31.59 7.56
N ASP A 257 -38.80 -32.47 8.56
CA ASP A 257 -39.60 -32.20 9.75
C ASP A 257 -38.89 -31.19 10.67
N VAL A 258 -39.14 -29.91 10.41
CA VAL A 258 -38.60 -28.78 11.17
C VAL A 258 -38.97 -28.88 12.66
N ALA A 259 -40.12 -29.47 13.00
CA ALA A 259 -40.53 -29.61 14.40
C ALA A 259 -39.64 -30.63 15.13
N SER A 260 -39.30 -31.75 14.48
CA SER A 260 -38.35 -32.73 15.02
C SER A 260 -36.95 -32.14 15.16
N ILE A 261 -36.44 -31.44 14.14
CA ILE A 261 -35.10 -30.81 14.19
C ILE A 261 -35.01 -29.79 15.33
N LYS A 262 -36.06 -28.98 15.51
CA LYS A 262 -36.13 -28.01 16.59
C LYS A 262 -36.21 -28.67 17.97
N ALA A 263 -36.95 -29.78 18.10
CA ALA A 263 -37.02 -30.54 19.35
C ALA A 263 -35.65 -31.14 19.73
N ASP A 264 -34.95 -31.73 18.76
CA ASP A 264 -33.59 -32.27 18.96
C ASP A 264 -32.56 -31.18 19.24
N TRP A 265 -32.72 -30.01 18.62
CA TRP A 265 -31.93 -28.83 18.94
C TRP A 265 -32.18 -28.34 20.36
N GLN A 266 -33.44 -28.21 20.78
CA GLN A 266 -33.81 -27.75 22.12
C GLN A 266 -33.21 -28.65 23.19
N LYS A 267 -33.28 -29.98 23.00
CA LYS A 267 -32.67 -30.94 23.92
C LYS A 267 -31.16 -30.72 24.08
N ARG A 268 -30.43 -30.51 22.97
CA ARG A 268 -28.99 -30.20 23.01
C ARG A 268 -28.70 -28.84 23.63
N HIS A 269 -29.54 -27.84 23.35
CA HIS A 269 -29.42 -26.51 23.91
C HIS A 269 -29.55 -26.53 25.44
N ASP A 270 -30.58 -27.22 25.95
CA ASP A 270 -30.82 -27.37 27.38
C ASP A 270 -29.70 -28.16 28.08
N GLU A 271 -29.16 -29.19 27.43
CA GLU A 271 -27.98 -29.94 27.90
C GLU A 271 -26.76 -29.03 28.05
N VAL A 272 -26.48 -28.18 27.05
CA VAL A 272 -25.35 -27.23 27.09
C VAL A 272 -25.55 -26.17 28.16
N LEU A 273 -26.77 -25.64 28.32
CA LEU A 273 -27.09 -24.69 29.38
C LEU A 273 -26.88 -25.30 30.77
N ALA A 274 -27.35 -26.53 30.98
CA ALA A 274 -27.16 -27.27 32.23
C ALA A 274 -25.68 -27.58 32.52
N ALA A 275 -24.87 -27.78 31.48
CA ALA A 275 -23.42 -27.97 31.58
C ALA A 275 -22.65 -26.68 31.91
N GLY A 276 -23.32 -25.52 31.96
CA GLY A 276 -22.72 -24.21 32.25
C GLY A 276 -22.52 -23.31 31.02
N GLY A 277 -23.06 -23.69 29.87
CA GLY A 277 -22.98 -22.93 28.61
C GLY A 277 -21.61 -23.01 27.94
N LEU A 278 -21.33 -22.10 27.00
CA LEU A 278 -20.03 -22.08 26.30
C LEU A 278 -18.91 -21.63 27.24
N HIS A 279 -17.85 -22.43 27.34
CA HIS A 279 -16.64 -22.07 28.06
C HIS A 279 -15.59 -21.47 27.12
N ILE A 280 -15.04 -20.31 27.50
CA ILE A 280 -13.99 -19.62 26.74
C ILE A 280 -12.66 -19.74 27.48
N ILE A 281 -11.65 -20.27 26.79
CA ILE A 281 -10.28 -20.32 27.30
C ILE A 281 -9.41 -19.39 26.45
N GLY A 282 -8.83 -18.37 27.06
CA GLY A 282 -7.76 -17.59 26.45
C GLY A 282 -6.41 -18.16 26.83
N THR A 283 -5.57 -18.55 25.88
CA THR A 283 -4.25 -19.14 26.17
C THR A 283 -3.16 -18.10 26.46
N GLU A 284 -3.46 -16.84 26.15
CA GLU A 284 -2.60 -15.66 26.33
C GLU A 284 -3.49 -14.39 26.37
N ARG A 285 -2.91 -13.28 26.81
CA ARG A 285 -3.50 -11.94 26.67
C ARG A 285 -3.08 -11.33 25.33
N HIS A 286 -4.04 -10.74 24.62
CA HIS A 286 -3.70 -9.93 23.46
C HIS A 286 -3.09 -8.59 23.89
N GLU A 287 -2.43 -7.90 22.95
CA GLU A 287 -1.94 -6.52 23.15
C GLU A 287 -3.06 -5.54 23.56
N SER A 288 -4.28 -5.82 23.11
CA SER A 288 -5.45 -5.00 23.42
C SER A 288 -6.51 -5.77 24.18
N ARG A 289 -6.99 -5.17 25.26
CA ARG A 289 -8.10 -5.68 26.08
C ARG A 289 -9.38 -5.82 25.25
N ARG A 290 -9.56 -4.96 24.25
CA ARG A 290 -10.70 -5.01 23.33
C ARG A 290 -10.82 -6.37 22.64
N ILE A 291 -9.70 -6.96 22.24
CA ILE A 291 -9.65 -8.26 21.55
C ILE A 291 -9.96 -9.39 22.53
N ASP A 292 -9.39 -9.34 23.75
CA ASP A 292 -9.72 -10.29 24.82
C ASP A 292 -11.22 -10.28 25.13
N ASN A 293 -11.83 -9.10 25.22
CA ASN A 293 -13.26 -8.97 25.48
C ASN A 293 -14.12 -9.46 24.31
N GLN A 294 -13.63 -9.37 23.07
CA GLN A 294 -14.29 -9.99 21.92
C GLN A 294 -14.27 -11.52 21.98
N LEU A 295 -13.17 -12.11 22.48
CA LEU A 295 -13.09 -13.54 22.72
C LEU A 295 -14.06 -13.96 23.83
N ARG A 296 -14.06 -13.27 24.99
CA ARG A 296 -15.04 -13.50 26.06
C ARG A 296 -16.48 -13.37 25.58
N GLY A 297 -16.76 -12.34 24.78
CA GLY A 297 -18.06 -12.04 24.17
C GLY A 297 -18.59 -13.10 23.20
N ARG A 298 -17.83 -14.16 22.92
CA ARG A 298 -18.33 -15.34 22.22
C ARG A 298 -19.26 -16.18 23.11
N SER A 299 -19.13 -16.08 24.43
CA SER A 299 -19.99 -16.75 25.41
C SER A 299 -20.97 -15.80 26.09
N GLY A 300 -22.06 -16.35 26.64
CA GLY A 300 -23.10 -15.62 27.37
C GLY A 300 -23.99 -14.74 26.49
N ARG A 301 -24.19 -15.12 25.23
CA ARG A 301 -25.04 -14.37 24.29
C ARG A 301 -26.50 -14.49 24.68
N GLN A 302 -27.29 -13.43 24.45
CA GLN A 302 -28.72 -13.39 24.79
C GLN A 302 -29.03 -13.83 26.24
N GLY A 303 -28.13 -13.56 27.18
CA GLY A 303 -28.30 -13.91 28.59
C GLY A 303 -28.15 -15.40 28.89
N ASP A 304 -27.58 -16.18 27.97
CA ASP A 304 -27.26 -17.58 28.20
C ASP A 304 -26.20 -17.73 29.31
N ALA A 305 -26.19 -18.90 29.96
CA ALA A 305 -25.10 -19.29 30.83
C ALA A 305 -23.79 -19.40 30.01
N GLY A 306 -22.68 -19.19 30.68
CA GLY A 306 -21.37 -19.27 30.05
C GLY A 306 -20.28 -18.86 31.01
N SER A 307 -19.04 -19.18 30.67
CA SER A 307 -17.89 -18.77 31.46
C SER A 307 -16.69 -18.43 30.59
N SER A 308 -15.78 -17.62 31.12
CA SER A 308 -14.50 -17.33 30.47
C SER A 308 -13.35 -17.33 31.48
N ARG A 309 -12.18 -17.79 31.05
CA ARG A 309 -10.95 -17.76 31.84
C ARG A 309 -9.73 -17.61 30.94
N PHE A 310 -8.72 -16.89 31.41
CA PHE A 310 -7.43 -16.78 30.73
C PHE A 310 -6.36 -17.51 31.52
N TYR A 311 -5.51 -18.22 30.79
CA TYR A 311 -4.36 -18.97 31.28
C TYR A 311 -3.12 -18.29 30.73
N LEU A 312 -2.21 -17.86 31.61
CA LEU A 312 -1.06 -17.04 31.25
C LEU A 312 0.22 -17.68 31.80
N SER A 313 1.33 -17.44 31.13
CA SER A 313 2.66 -17.81 31.59
C SER A 313 3.52 -16.56 31.76
N MET A 314 4.46 -16.61 32.71
CA MET A 314 5.53 -15.61 32.82
C MET A 314 6.42 -15.53 31.57
N GLU A 315 6.39 -16.56 30.72
CA GLU A 315 7.14 -16.68 29.47
C GLU A 315 6.39 -16.09 28.26
N ASP A 316 5.10 -15.75 28.41
CA ASP A 316 4.28 -15.18 27.34
C ASP A 316 4.83 -13.82 26.85
N THR A 317 4.62 -13.52 25.57
CA THR A 317 5.13 -12.31 24.91
C THR A 317 4.76 -11.02 25.65
N LEU A 318 3.52 -10.87 26.10
CA LEU A 318 3.08 -9.68 26.82
C LEU A 318 3.83 -9.48 28.14
N MET A 319 4.12 -10.56 28.86
CA MET A 319 4.85 -10.52 30.14
C MET A 319 6.32 -10.12 29.92
N ARG A 320 6.90 -10.56 28.80
CA ARG A 320 8.27 -10.21 28.38
C ARG A 320 8.45 -8.72 28.04
N ILE A 321 7.42 -8.07 27.52
CA ILE A 321 7.52 -6.66 27.08
C ILE A 321 7.48 -5.67 28.26
N PHE A 322 6.76 -5.99 29.36
CA PHE A 322 6.48 -5.01 30.43
C PHE A 322 7.13 -5.31 31.78
N GLY A 323 7.71 -6.49 31.97
CA GLY A 323 8.45 -6.87 33.17
C GLY A 323 9.90 -7.20 32.84
N ASP A 324 10.75 -7.21 33.87
CA ASP A 324 11.94 -8.07 33.88
C ASP A 324 11.42 -9.47 34.25
N PRO A 325 11.19 -10.35 33.26
CA PRO A 325 10.49 -11.61 33.48
C PRO A 325 11.30 -12.50 34.41
N GLU A 326 12.63 -12.44 34.29
CA GLU A 326 13.58 -13.15 35.13
C GLU A 326 13.53 -12.67 36.57
N ARG A 327 13.46 -11.36 36.81
CA ARG A 327 13.35 -10.82 38.17
C ARG A 327 12.01 -11.17 38.82
N THR A 328 10.91 -11.09 38.06
CA THR A 328 9.57 -11.44 38.58
C THR A 328 9.46 -12.95 38.81
N LYS A 329 9.94 -13.77 37.88
CA LYS A 329 10.03 -15.24 38.01
C LYS A 329 10.89 -15.63 39.21
N ALA A 330 12.05 -14.99 39.40
CA ALA A 330 12.92 -15.24 40.56
C ALA A 330 12.29 -14.81 41.90
N LEU A 331 11.52 -13.71 41.93
CA LEU A 331 10.78 -13.28 43.11
C LEU A 331 9.67 -14.28 43.47
N LEU A 332 8.90 -14.74 42.48
CA LEU A 332 7.81 -15.70 42.68
C LEU A 332 8.33 -17.09 43.08
N ALA A 333 9.42 -17.54 42.45
CA ALA A 333 10.11 -18.77 42.84
C ALA A 333 10.66 -18.68 44.28
N ARG A 334 11.25 -17.53 44.67
CA ARG A 334 11.70 -17.29 46.06
C ARG A 334 10.55 -17.18 47.06
N ALA A 335 9.39 -16.72 46.63
CA ALA A 335 8.18 -16.66 47.44
C ALA A 335 7.52 -18.03 47.64
N GLY A 336 8.05 -19.09 47.02
CA GLY A 336 7.66 -20.49 47.25
C GLY A 336 6.73 -21.09 46.20
N MET A 337 6.49 -20.40 45.07
CA MET A 337 5.69 -20.94 43.96
C MET A 337 6.43 -22.10 43.29
N ARG A 338 5.76 -23.25 43.16
CA ARG A 338 6.32 -24.45 42.52
C ARG A 338 5.82 -24.59 41.08
N GLU A 339 6.55 -25.36 40.27
CA GLU A 339 6.08 -25.79 38.94
C GLU A 339 4.74 -26.53 39.08
N GLY A 340 3.80 -26.21 38.20
CA GLY A 340 2.42 -26.71 38.23
C GLY A 340 1.44 -25.97 39.16
N GLU A 341 1.90 -25.06 40.02
CA GLU A 341 1.01 -24.21 40.83
C GLU A 341 0.59 -22.96 40.06
N ALA A 342 -0.70 -22.62 40.10
CA ALA A 342 -1.23 -21.39 39.50
C ALA A 342 -1.34 -20.27 40.54
N ILE A 343 -0.97 -19.05 40.17
CA ILE A 343 -1.33 -17.85 40.93
C ILE A 343 -2.68 -17.38 40.42
N GLU A 344 -3.70 -17.45 41.28
CA GLU A 344 -4.97 -16.76 41.09
C GLU A 344 -4.98 -15.50 41.98
N SER A 345 -4.78 -14.33 41.36
CA SER A 345 -4.77 -13.07 42.11
C SER A 345 -5.36 -11.92 41.31
N LYS A 346 -6.40 -11.29 41.88
CA LYS A 346 -7.00 -10.06 41.33
C LYS A 346 -5.98 -8.92 41.22
N LEU A 347 -4.94 -8.90 42.06
CA LEU A 347 -3.88 -7.89 41.98
C LEU A 347 -3.04 -8.07 40.71
N LEU A 348 -2.69 -9.32 40.39
CA LEU A 348 -1.90 -9.66 39.20
C LEU A 348 -2.68 -9.38 37.92
N SER A 349 -3.96 -9.78 37.85
CA SER A 349 -4.83 -9.44 36.72
C SER A 349 -4.92 -7.93 36.48
N ARG A 350 -4.98 -7.10 37.54
CA ARG A 350 -4.96 -5.63 37.42
C ARG A 350 -3.60 -5.10 36.92
N GLN A 351 -2.48 -5.72 37.28
CA GLN A 351 -1.17 -5.32 36.78
C GLN A 351 -1.03 -5.64 35.28
N ILE A 352 -1.51 -6.80 34.86
CA ILE A 352 -1.54 -7.22 33.45
C ILE A 352 -2.44 -6.27 32.64
N GLU A 353 -3.61 -5.90 33.17
CA GLU A 353 -4.49 -4.91 32.54
C GLU A 353 -3.79 -3.55 32.35
N ARG A 354 -2.98 -3.10 33.32
CA ARG A 354 -2.20 -1.87 33.19
C ARG A 354 -1.12 -1.98 32.11
N ALA A 355 -0.50 -3.15 31.97
CA ALA A 355 0.46 -3.41 30.90
C ALA A 355 -0.22 -3.34 29.52
N GLN A 356 -1.38 -3.98 29.34
CA GLN A 356 -2.17 -3.90 28.10
C GLN A 356 -2.55 -2.44 27.77
N ARG A 357 -3.05 -1.67 28.73
CA ARG A 357 -3.36 -0.24 28.51
C ARG A 357 -2.14 0.56 28.05
N LYS A 358 -0.94 0.21 28.50
CA LYS A 358 0.31 0.85 28.06
C LYS A 358 0.68 0.46 26.63
N VAL A 359 0.47 -0.80 26.23
CA VAL A 359 0.58 -1.22 24.81
C VAL A 359 -0.42 -0.47 23.95
N GLU A 360 -1.67 -0.41 24.38
CA GLU A 360 -2.74 0.29 23.65
C GLU A 360 -2.40 1.76 23.46
N ALA A 361 -1.95 2.45 24.51
CA ALA A 361 -1.50 3.83 24.42
C ALA A 361 -0.31 4.00 23.47
N HIS A 362 0.67 3.09 23.50
CA HIS A 362 1.81 3.11 22.58
C HIS A 362 1.38 2.91 21.12
N ASN A 363 0.51 1.94 20.86
CA ASN A 363 -0.06 1.69 19.53
C ASN A 363 -0.92 2.86 19.06
N PHE A 364 -1.68 3.49 19.96
CA PHE A 364 -2.43 4.71 19.69
C PHE A 364 -1.50 5.86 19.30
N ASP A 365 -0.40 6.08 20.02
CA ASP A 365 0.59 7.11 19.68
C ASP A 365 1.23 6.88 18.32
N ILE A 366 1.53 5.62 17.96
CA ILE A 366 2.03 5.25 16.63
C ILE A 366 0.98 5.60 15.56
N ARG A 367 -0.29 5.20 15.76
CA ARG A 367 -1.38 5.51 14.82
C ARG A 367 -1.60 7.00 14.68
N LYS A 368 -1.58 7.74 15.79
CA LYS A 368 -1.71 9.19 15.84
C LYS A 368 -0.59 9.87 15.07
N ASN A 369 0.66 9.46 15.29
CA ASN A 369 1.80 9.99 14.54
C ASN A 369 1.65 9.71 13.04
N LEU A 370 1.27 8.49 12.65
CA LEU A 370 1.02 8.14 11.23
C LEU A 370 -0.09 9.01 10.61
N LEU A 371 -1.18 9.24 11.35
CA LEU A 371 -2.29 10.07 10.91
C LEU A 371 -1.84 11.53 10.73
N GLU A 372 -1.07 12.08 11.65
CA GLU A 372 -0.59 13.47 11.55
C GLU A 372 0.31 13.69 10.32
N TYR A 373 1.15 12.72 9.95
CA TYR A 373 1.93 12.79 8.71
C TYR A 373 1.02 12.64 7.47
N ASP A 374 0.06 11.70 7.49
CA ASP A 374 -0.88 11.53 6.38
C ASP A 374 -1.82 12.72 6.21
N ASP A 375 -2.18 13.44 7.28
CA ASP A 375 -3.05 14.63 7.21
C ASP A 375 -2.44 15.72 6.33
N VAL A 376 -1.12 15.94 6.40
CA VAL A 376 -0.41 16.89 5.52
C VAL A 376 -0.52 16.44 4.06
N ALA A 377 -0.23 15.17 3.78
CA ALA A 377 -0.35 14.62 2.42
C ALA A 377 -1.80 14.60 1.92
N ASN A 378 -2.76 14.39 2.82
CA ASN A 378 -4.19 14.35 2.53
C ASN A 378 -4.74 15.74 2.16
N ASP A 379 -4.28 16.80 2.83
CA ASP A 379 -4.68 18.17 2.48
C ASP A 379 -4.15 18.56 1.09
N GLN A 380 -2.91 18.21 0.76
CA GLN A 380 -2.36 18.36 -0.60
C GLN A 380 -3.16 17.53 -1.63
N ARG A 381 -3.48 16.28 -1.30
CA ARG A 381 -4.25 15.38 -2.14
C ARG A 381 -5.64 15.93 -2.45
N LYS A 382 -6.33 16.54 -1.48
CA LYS A 382 -7.62 17.18 -1.71
C LYS A 382 -7.52 18.27 -2.77
N VAL A 383 -6.51 19.13 -2.70
CA VAL A 383 -6.29 20.20 -3.70
C VAL A 383 -6.05 19.60 -5.07
N VAL A 384 -5.12 18.65 -5.19
CA VAL A 384 -4.79 18.01 -6.48
C VAL A 384 -5.99 17.25 -7.06
N TYR A 385 -6.73 16.51 -6.22
CA TYR A 385 -7.88 15.74 -6.69
C TYR A 385 -9.05 16.64 -7.07
N HIS A 386 -9.22 17.76 -6.37
CA HIS A 386 -10.21 18.78 -6.73
C HIS A 386 -9.86 19.39 -8.09
N GLN A 387 -8.64 19.92 -8.25
CA GLN A 387 -8.16 20.46 -9.53
C GLN A 387 -8.27 19.44 -10.67
N ARG A 388 -7.85 18.19 -10.42
CA ARG A 388 -7.95 17.11 -11.40
C ARG A 388 -9.40 16.83 -11.81
N SER A 389 -10.34 16.87 -10.85
CA SER A 389 -11.76 16.67 -11.13
C SER A 389 -12.34 17.85 -11.92
N GLU A 390 -12.02 19.08 -11.54
CA GLU A 390 -12.41 20.28 -12.27
C GLU A 390 -11.89 20.26 -13.72
N LEU A 391 -10.62 19.88 -13.93
CA LEU A 391 -10.05 19.72 -15.27
C LEU A 391 -10.75 18.62 -16.07
N MET A 392 -11.12 17.50 -15.44
CA MET A 392 -11.85 16.41 -16.11
C MET A 392 -13.28 16.82 -16.49
N ASP A 393 -13.95 17.61 -15.65
CA ASP A 393 -15.34 18.03 -15.83
C ASP A 393 -15.48 19.26 -16.75
N ALA A 394 -14.45 20.12 -16.84
CA ALA A 394 -14.47 21.30 -17.68
C ALA A 394 -14.49 20.96 -19.18
N ASP A 395 -15.34 21.65 -19.95
CA ASP A 395 -15.40 21.48 -21.42
C ASP A 395 -14.14 22.03 -22.11
N GLU A 396 -13.67 23.21 -21.67
CA GLU A 396 -12.44 23.85 -22.13
C GLU A 396 -11.71 24.56 -20.98
N ILE A 397 -10.40 24.75 -21.11
CA ILE A 397 -9.54 25.35 -20.07
C ILE A 397 -8.72 26.53 -20.58
N LYS A 398 -9.15 27.15 -21.68
CA LYS A 398 -8.44 28.25 -22.37
C LYS A 398 -8.04 29.37 -21.41
N ASP A 399 -9.00 29.91 -20.67
CA ASP A 399 -8.77 31.06 -19.80
C ASP A 399 -7.77 30.73 -18.69
N SER A 400 -7.78 29.48 -18.19
CA SER A 400 -6.78 29.01 -17.23
C SER A 400 -5.39 28.92 -17.87
N ILE A 401 -5.29 28.40 -19.10
CA ILE A 401 -4.01 28.32 -19.82
C ILE A 401 -3.45 29.71 -20.13
N ASP A 402 -4.30 30.67 -20.52
CA ASP A 402 -3.87 32.04 -20.78
C ASP A 402 -3.33 32.72 -19.51
N ALA A 403 -4.05 32.59 -18.39
CA ALA A 403 -3.59 33.12 -17.11
C ALA A 403 -2.29 32.45 -16.62
N ILE A 404 -2.18 31.13 -16.76
CA ILE A 404 -0.96 30.39 -16.39
C ILE A 404 0.21 30.77 -17.30
N ARG A 405 -0.03 31.01 -18.59
CA ARG A 405 1.01 31.45 -19.54
C ARG A 405 1.57 32.82 -19.14
N GLU A 406 0.69 33.76 -18.82
CA GLU A 406 1.09 35.09 -18.34
C GLU A 406 1.94 35.01 -17.06
N GLU A 407 1.50 34.20 -16.09
CA GLU A 407 2.23 33.94 -14.83
C GLU A 407 3.61 33.32 -15.08
N VAL A 408 3.67 32.22 -15.84
CA VAL A 408 4.93 31.49 -16.12
C VAL A 408 5.94 32.38 -16.85
N VAL A 409 5.51 33.14 -17.84
CA VAL A 409 6.41 34.05 -18.57
C VAL A 409 6.86 35.20 -17.69
N SER A 410 5.98 35.74 -16.84
CA SER A 410 6.33 36.78 -15.87
C SER A 410 7.38 36.31 -14.87
N ASP A 411 7.21 35.10 -14.32
CA ASP A 411 8.14 34.50 -13.36
C ASP A 411 9.50 34.20 -13.99
N LEU A 412 9.50 33.74 -15.25
CA LEU A 412 10.73 33.56 -16.03
C LEU A 412 11.47 34.88 -16.19
N VAL A 413 10.78 35.94 -16.64
CA VAL A 413 11.37 37.28 -16.78
C VAL A 413 11.93 37.77 -15.45
N ALA A 414 11.17 37.64 -14.36
CA ALA A 414 11.60 38.06 -13.03
C ALA A 414 12.85 37.32 -12.51
N THR A 415 13.12 36.12 -13.01
CA THR A 415 14.32 35.33 -12.65
C THR A 415 15.59 35.93 -13.26
N TYR A 416 15.53 36.44 -14.49
CA TYR A 416 16.67 37.01 -15.22
C TYR A 416 16.74 38.54 -15.17
N ILE A 417 15.60 39.19 -14.98
CA ILE A 417 15.42 40.64 -14.87
C ILE A 417 14.59 40.89 -13.60
N PRO A 418 15.23 40.97 -12.41
CA PRO A 418 14.51 41.12 -11.16
C PRO A 418 13.69 42.43 -11.12
N PRO A 419 12.47 42.42 -10.55
CA PRO A 419 11.64 43.63 -10.50
C PRO A 419 12.32 44.79 -9.78
N GLY A 420 12.30 45.97 -10.40
CA GLY A 420 12.93 47.19 -9.85
C GLY A 420 14.47 47.15 -9.78
N SER A 421 15.12 46.22 -10.50
CA SER A 421 16.58 46.16 -10.62
C SER A 421 17.14 47.15 -11.64
N LEU A 422 18.45 47.40 -11.56
CA LEU A 422 19.17 48.23 -12.53
C LEU A 422 19.55 47.40 -13.76
N GLU A 423 19.68 48.04 -14.92
CA GLU A 423 20.06 47.39 -16.20
C GLU A 423 21.34 46.54 -16.11
N GLU A 424 22.30 46.94 -15.27
CA GLU A 424 23.54 46.19 -15.04
C GLU A 424 23.33 44.83 -14.37
N GLN A 425 22.18 44.61 -13.74
CA GLN A 425 21.80 43.38 -13.06
C GLN A 425 20.99 42.43 -13.95
N TRP A 426 20.66 42.86 -15.17
CA TRP A 426 19.84 42.08 -16.10
C TRP A 426 20.67 41.06 -16.83
N ASP A 427 20.20 39.81 -16.87
CA ASP A 427 20.76 38.75 -17.70
C ASP A 427 19.93 38.60 -18.98
N THR A 428 20.12 39.52 -19.92
CA THR A 428 19.36 39.54 -21.18
C THR A 428 19.70 38.36 -22.10
N GLU A 429 20.93 37.85 -22.04
CA GLU A 429 21.36 36.68 -22.81
C GLU A 429 20.75 35.40 -22.24
N GLY A 430 20.76 35.24 -20.91
CA GLY A 430 20.09 34.15 -20.21
C GLY A 430 18.59 34.11 -20.49
N LEU A 431 17.91 35.27 -20.43
CA LEU A 431 16.48 35.35 -20.74
C LEU A 431 16.17 35.00 -22.20
N THR A 432 16.97 35.48 -23.14
CA THR A 432 16.82 35.16 -24.58
C THR A 432 16.95 33.65 -24.81
N ASN A 433 17.99 33.03 -24.24
CA ASN A 433 18.21 31.59 -24.33
C ASN A 433 17.09 30.79 -23.65
N ALA A 434 16.57 31.26 -22.52
CA ALA A 434 15.48 30.60 -21.80
C ALA A 434 14.16 30.67 -22.59
N LEU A 435 13.83 31.82 -23.18
CA LEU A 435 12.64 32.00 -24.02
C LEU A 435 12.68 31.12 -25.28
N GLU A 436 13.84 31.04 -25.95
CA GLU A 436 14.02 30.17 -27.11
C GLU A 436 13.99 28.69 -26.73
N SER A 437 14.76 28.29 -25.72
CA SER A 437 14.81 26.90 -25.30
C SER A 437 13.46 26.45 -24.79
N ASP A 438 12.89 27.10 -23.76
CA ASP A 438 11.69 26.65 -23.05
C ASP A 438 10.39 26.85 -23.80
N PHE A 439 10.27 27.92 -24.58
CA PHE A 439 9.01 28.25 -25.24
C PHE A 439 9.12 28.30 -26.76
N GLY A 440 10.33 28.20 -27.32
CA GLY A 440 10.53 28.33 -28.78
C GLY A 440 10.27 29.76 -29.28
N LEU A 441 10.41 30.76 -28.40
CA LEU A 441 10.19 32.17 -28.70
C LEU A 441 11.49 32.83 -29.14
N ASP A 442 11.51 33.34 -30.36
CA ASP A 442 12.63 34.11 -30.92
C ASP A 442 12.49 35.59 -30.53
N VAL A 443 12.89 35.91 -29.30
CA VAL A 443 12.86 37.26 -28.74
C VAL A 443 14.26 37.63 -28.28
N ASP A 444 14.98 38.41 -29.08
CA ASP A 444 16.30 38.94 -28.73
C ASP A 444 16.17 40.12 -27.76
N VAL A 445 16.18 39.81 -26.46
CA VAL A 445 16.02 40.80 -25.39
C VAL A 445 17.21 41.77 -25.37
N GLY A 446 18.42 41.29 -25.63
CA GLY A 446 19.62 42.12 -25.64
C GLY A 446 19.54 43.20 -26.72
N LYS A 447 19.05 42.85 -27.90
CA LYS A 447 18.80 43.81 -28.98
C LYS A 447 17.68 44.79 -28.63
N LEU A 448 16.58 44.33 -28.02
CA LEU A 448 15.47 45.19 -27.63
C LEU A 448 15.92 46.28 -26.64
N VAL A 449 16.68 45.90 -25.61
CA VAL A 449 17.21 46.85 -24.62
C VAL A 449 18.21 47.83 -25.25
N HIS A 450 19.04 47.39 -26.20
CA HIS A 450 19.98 48.26 -26.90
C HIS A 450 19.28 49.23 -27.88
N GLU A 451 18.15 48.84 -28.48
CA GLU A 451 17.42 49.65 -29.45
C GLU A 451 16.51 50.71 -28.78
N ASP A 452 16.01 50.43 -27.56
CA ASP A 452 15.16 51.34 -26.80
C ASP A 452 15.61 51.45 -25.33
N ASN A 453 16.43 52.48 -25.06
CA ASN A 453 16.92 52.81 -23.72
C ASN A 453 15.84 53.33 -22.75
N THR A 454 14.56 53.33 -23.13
CA THR A 454 13.44 53.68 -22.24
C THR A 454 12.70 52.46 -21.71
N LEU A 455 13.07 51.26 -22.16
CA LEU A 455 12.53 50.01 -21.66
C LEU A 455 12.93 49.78 -20.21
N ASN A 456 11.92 49.62 -19.35
CA ASN A 456 12.09 49.13 -17.99
C ASN A 456 11.75 47.63 -17.90
N ASP A 457 11.94 47.06 -16.72
CA ASP A 457 11.61 45.67 -16.39
C ASP A 457 10.15 45.32 -16.74
N ASP A 458 9.20 46.22 -16.44
CA ASP A 458 7.79 46.04 -16.81
C ASP A 458 7.58 45.98 -18.34
N GLY A 459 8.25 46.86 -19.09
CA GLY A 459 8.14 46.91 -20.55
C GLY A 459 8.70 45.66 -21.21
N ILE A 460 9.82 45.12 -20.71
CA ILE A 460 10.39 43.87 -21.21
C ILE A 460 9.44 42.70 -20.92
N ARG A 461 8.89 42.64 -19.70
CA ARG A 461 7.90 41.63 -19.32
C ARG A 461 6.68 41.64 -20.24
N ASP A 462 6.10 42.81 -20.50
CA ASP A 462 4.92 42.96 -21.36
C ASP A 462 5.22 42.55 -22.81
N ILE A 463 6.43 42.83 -23.33
CA ILE A 463 6.86 42.38 -24.66
C ILE A 463 6.96 40.85 -24.71
N CYS A 464 7.58 40.23 -23.70
CA CYS A 464 7.72 38.77 -23.63
C CYS A 464 6.36 38.07 -23.54
N ILE A 465 5.44 38.57 -22.70
CA ILE A 465 4.07 38.04 -22.59
C ILE A 465 3.35 38.15 -23.93
N LYS A 466 3.40 39.33 -24.56
CA LYS A 466 2.77 39.55 -25.87
C LYS A 466 3.33 38.63 -26.95
N ALA A 467 4.65 38.42 -26.98
CA ALA A 467 5.28 37.50 -27.92
C ALA A 467 4.80 36.05 -27.70
N ALA A 468 4.65 35.62 -26.44
CA ALA A 468 4.10 34.31 -26.10
C ALA A 468 2.63 34.17 -26.53
N ASP A 469 1.81 35.20 -26.30
CA ASP A 469 0.41 35.24 -26.71
C ASP A 469 0.23 35.21 -28.23
N ASP A 470 1.01 36.01 -28.96
CA ASP A 470 0.98 36.07 -30.42
C ASP A 470 1.40 34.73 -31.03
N ALA A 471 2.44 34.09 -30.48
CA ALA A 471 2.88 32.76 -30.89
C ALA A 471 1.81 31.69 -30.62
N TYR A 472 1.12 31.76 -29.48
CA TYR A 472 0.05 30.83 -29.13
C TYR A 472 -1.18 31.02 -30.03
N ALA A 473 -1.58 32.26 -30.29
CA ALA A 473 -2.68 32.59 -31.19
C ALA A 473 -2.39 32.16 -32.64
N ALA A 474 -1.13 32.28 -33.09
CA ALA A 474 -0.72 31.75 -34.40
C ALA A 474 -0.83 30.22 -34.45
N LYS A 475 -0.45 29.53 -33.37
CA LYS A 475 -0.61 28.08 -33.23
C LYS A 475 -2.07 27.65 -33.25
N GLU A 476 -2.96 28.35 -32.53
CA GLU A 476 -4.39 28.06 -32.54
C GLU A 476 -4.99 28.15 -33.94
N LYS A 477 -4.62 29.18 -34.71
CA LYS A 477 -5.06 29.32 -36.11
C LYS A 477 -4.57 28.18 -37.01
N ALA A 478 -3.37 27.65 -36.77
CA ALA A 478 -2.79 26.58 -37.58
C ALA A 478 -3.39 25.20 -37.26
N VAL A 479 -3.67 24.93 -35.98
CA VAL A 479 -4.13 23.61 -35.49
C VAL A 479 -5.65 23.51 -35.48
N GLY A 480 -6.36 24.61 -35.25
CA GLY A 480 -7.79 24.68 -35.02
C GLY A 480 -8.16 24.62 -33.54
N SER A 481 -9.10 25.46 -33.12
CA SER A 481 -9.46 25.65 -31.70
C SER A 481 -9.92 24.35 -31.02
N GLU A 482 -10.83 23.58 -31.62
CA GLU A 482 -11.38 22.37 -30.98
C GLU A 482 -10.31 21.31 -30.66
N LEU A 483 -9.37 21.08 -31.58
CA LEU A 483 -8.27 20.15 -31.34
C LEU A 483 -7.31 20.70 -30.27
N LEU A 484 -7.03 22.01 -30.29
CA LEU A 484 -6.14 22.63 -29.33
C LEU A 484 -6.69 22.58 -27.90
N ARG A 485 -7.99 22.85 -27.69
CA ARG A 485 -8.64 22.73 -26.36
C ARG A 485 -8.50 21.32 -25.77
N ASN A 486 -8.67 20.30 -26.61
CA ASN A 486 -8.47 18.91 -26.19
C ASN A 486 -7.01 18.61 -25.82
N VAL A 487 -6.05 19.14 -26.59
CA VAL A 487 -4.62 18.96 -26.32
C VAL A 487 -4.21 19.65 -25.03
N GLU A 488 -4.66 20.88 -24.78
CA GLU A 488 -4.43 21.62 -23.53
C GLU A 488 -4.87 20.81 -22.31
N LYS A 489 -6.14 20.34 -22.31
CA LYS A 489 -6.71 19.56 -21.22
C LYS A 489 -5.93 18.25 -20.99
N GLN A 490 -5.62 17.52 -22.05
CA GLN A 490 -4.86 16.27 -21.94
C GLN A 490 -3.43 16.48 -21.44
N MET A 491 -2.75 17.54 -21.90
CA MET A 491 -1.40 17.87 -21.45
C MET A 491 -1.40 18.28 -19.99
N MET A 492 -2.27 19.21 -19.59
CA MET A 492 -2.33 19.67 -18.19
C MET A 492 -2.64 18.52 -17.24
N LEU A 493 -3.60 17.65 -17.58
CA LEU A 493 -3.90 16.45 -16.79
C LEU A 493 -2.70 15.49 -16.70
N ARG A 494 -1.99 15.29 -17.81
CA ARG A 494 -0.81 14.42 -17.84
C ARG A 494 0.33 14.97 -16.99
N GLN A 495 0.60 16.27 -17.06
CA GLN A 495 1.64 16.91 -16.26
C GLN A 495 1.29 16.92 -14.77
N LEU A 496 0.04 17.24 -14.42
CA LEU A 496 -0.45 17.13 -13.06
C LEU A 496 -0.27 15.71 -12.51
N ASP A 497 -0.71 14.68 -13.25
CA ASP A 497 -0.58 13.28 -12.84
C ASP A 497 0.89 12.81 -12.76
N HIS A 498 1.75 13.30 -13.64
CA HIS A 498 3.18 12.96 -13.64
C HIS A 498 3.88 13.54 -12.41
N HIS A 499 3.82 14.86 -12.22
CA HIS A 499 4.52 15.49 -11.12
C HIS A 499 3.91 15.15 -9.76
N TRP A 500 2.59 14.89 -9.68
CA TRP A 500 1.98 14.41 -8.44
C TRP A 500 2.56 13.06 -8.00
N LYS A 501 2.82 12.12 -8.93
CA LYS A 501 3.48 10.85 -8.60
C LYS A 501 4.91 11.05 -8.11
N GLU A 502 5.64 11.98 -8.71
CA GLU A 502 7.00 12.32 -8.25
C GLU A 502 6.99 12.96 -6.87
N HIS A 503 6.01 13.82 -6.61
CA HIS A 503 5.79 14.45 -5.30
C HIS A 503 5.43 13.42 -4.23
N LEU A 504 4.55 12.47 -4.52
CA LEU A 504 4.24 11.38 -3.58
C LEU A 504 5.49 10.57 -3.21
N ALA A 505 6.34 10.26 -4.20
CA ALA A 505 7.61 9.58 -3.93
C ALA A 505 8.55 10.43 -3.07
N ALA A 506 8.66 11.73 -3.35
CA ALA A 506 9.48 12.65 -2.57
C ALA A 506 8.95 12.83 -1.13
N MET A 507 7.62 12.86 -0.95
CA MET A 507 6.96 12.92 0.36
C MET A 507 7.21 11.66 1.21
N ASP A 508 7.22 10.48 0.58
CA ASP A 508 7.58 9.23 1.23
C ASP A 508 9.04 9.26 1.72
N GLN A 509 9.97 9.73 0.88
CA GLN A 509 11.38 9.89 1.24
C GLN A 509 11.59 10.92 2.37
N LEU A 510 10.92 12.07 2.28
CA LEU A 510 10.94 13.11 3.31
C LEU A 510 10.49 12.55 4.66
N ARG A 511 9.38 11.81 4.69
CA ARG A 511 8.84 11.19 5.92
C ARG A 511 9.86 10.24 6.57
N GLN A 512 10.65 9.52 5.78
CA GLN A 512 11.67 8.61 6.29
C GLN A 512 12.90 9.35 6.84
N GLY A 513 13.32 10.42 6.19
CA GLY A 513 14.49 11.22 6.59
C GLY A 513 14.24 12.18 7.75
N ILE A 514 13.01 12.67 7.91
CA ILE A 514 12.72 13.79 8.83
C ILE A 514 12.97 13.46 10.30
N GLY A 515 12.93 12.18 10.69
CA GLY A 515 13.25 11.74 12.05
C GLY A 515 14.64 12.19 12.50
N LEU A 516 15.60 12.32 11.58
CA LEU A 516 16.95 12.78 11.86
C LEU A 516 17.03 14.26 12.29
N ARG A 517 16.02 15.08 11.98
CA ARG A 517 15.95 16.49 12.43
C ARG A 517 15.80 16.60 13.95
N SER A 518 15.30 15.56 14.62
CA SER A 518 15.19 15.52 16.08
C SER A 518 16.55 15.63 16.77
N TYR A 519 17.64 15.17 16.13
CA TYR A 519 19.01 15.32 16.65
C TYR A 519 19.46 16.79 16.72
N ALA A 520 18.90 17.65 15.86
CA ALA A 520 19.14 19.09 15.87
C ALA A 520 18.17 19.86 16.79
N GLN A 521 17.49 19.16 17.72
CA GLN A 521 16.48 19.72 18.65
C GLN A 521 15.31 20.43 17.96
N LYS A 522 15.09 20.16 16.66
CA LYS A 522 13.92 20.64 15.93
C LYS A 522 12.79 19.62 16.01
N ASN A 523 11.54 20.08 16.00
CA ASN A 523 10.38 19.20 15.98
C ASN A 523 10.17 18.62 14.57
N PRO A 524 10.36 17.29 14.35
CA PRO A 524 10.28 16.70 13.02
C PRO A 524 8.94 16.93 12.31
N LYS A 525 7.84 17.04 13.06
CA LYS A 525 6.51 17.23 12.49
C LYS A 525 6.33 18.61 11.87
N GLN A 526 6.85 19.64 12.53
CA GLN A 526 6.79 21.01 12.02
C GLN A 526 7.70 21.18 10.81
N GLU A 527 8.90 20.59 10.87
CA GLU A 527 9.83 20.58 9.73
C GLU A 527 9.21 19.82 8.54
N TYR A 528 8.61 18.65 8.77
CA TYR A 528 7.88 17.90 7.74
C TYR A 528 6.80 18.76 7.08
N LYS A 529 5.96 19.42 7.87
CA LYS A 529 4.87 20.25 7.34
C LYS A 529 5.40 21.43 6.51
N ARG A 530 6.47 22.08 6.97
CA ARG A 530 7.09 23.21 6.23
C ARG A 530 7.69 22.74 4.91
N GLU A 531 8.57 21.74 4.96
CA GLU A 531 9.23 21.21 3.76
C GLU A 531 8.21 20.62 2.78
N ALA A 532 7.21 19.89 3.26
CA ALA A 532 6.12 19.37 2.43
C ALA A 532 5.32 20.48 1.73
N PHE A 533 5.10 21.61 2.40
CA PHE A 533 4.39 22.75 1.81
C PHE A 533 5.22 23.45 0.73
N GLU A 534 6.52 23.67 0.98
CA GLU A 534 7.46 24.23 -0.01
C GLU A 534 7.56 23.33 -1.25
N MET A 535 7.70 22.01 -1.05
CA MET A 535 7.70 21.03 -2.14
C MET A 535 6.38 21.03 -2.92
N PHE A 536 5.25 21.23 -2.25
CA PHE A 536 3.95 21.29 -2.90
C PHE A 536 3.75 22.57 -3.72
N GLY A 537 4.26 23.72 -3.24
CA GLY A 537 4.31 24.93 -4.05
C GLY A 537 5.14 24.73 -5.31
N ALA A 538 6.38 24.25 -5.14
CA ALA A 538 7.28 23.95 -6.26
C ALA A 538 6.70 22.92 -7.25
N LEU A 539 5.90 21.96 -6.77
CA LEU A 539 5.15 21.04 -7.62
C LEU A 539 4.16 21.80 -8.52
N LEU A 540 3.33 22.67 -7.95
CA LEU A 540 2.33 23.41 -8.71
C LEU A 540 2.98 24.33 -9.75
N ASP A 541 4.07 25.00 -9.39
CA ASP A 541 4.81 25.88 -10.28
C ASP A 541 5.43 25.10 -11.44
N ARG A 542 6.00 23.91 -11.16
CA ARG A 542 6.50 22.99 -12.21
C ARG A 542 5.40 22.50 -13.13
N VAL A 543 4.23 22.13 -12.58
CA VAL A 543 3.09 21.71 -13.40
C VAL A 543 2.68 22.82 -14.37
N LYS A 544 2.63 24.08 -13.89
CA LYS A 544 2.34 25.25 -14.73
C LYS A 544 3.40 25.42 -15.82
N HIS A 545 4.68 25.53 -15.42
CA HIS A 545 5.80 25.75 -16.32
C HIS A 545 5.89 24.68 -17.42
N ASP A 546 5.88 23.39 -17.03
CA ASP A 546 6.06 22.27 -17.96
C ASP A 546 4.82 22.07 -18.85
N THR A 547 3.63 22.49 -18.40
CA THR A 547 2.44 22.52 -19.25
C THR A 547 2.59 23.58 -20.35
N ILE A 548 2.97 24.81 -20.00
CA ILE A 548 3.11 25.90 -20.97
C ILE A 548 4.29 25.66 -21.91
N SER A 549 5.44 25.24 -21.39
CA SER A 549 6.61 24.90 -22.19
C SER A 549 6.31 23.79 -23.20
N LEU A 550 5.65 22.71 -22.78
CA LEU A 550 5.28 21.62 -23.68
C LEU A 550 4.26 22.09 -24.73
N LEU A 551 3.23 22.85 -24.33
CA LEU A 551 2.25 23.41 -25.27
C LEU A 551 2.91 24.36 -26.28
N ALA A 552 3.90 25.13 -25.87
CA ALA A 552 4.65 26.06 -26.73
C ALA A 552 5.56 25.31 -27.73
N ARG A 553 6.23 24.24 -27.30
CA ARG A 553 7.14 23.46 -28.17
C ARG A 553 6.44 22.43 -29.06
N VAL A 554 5.30 21.89 -28.64
CA VAL A 554 4.65 20.80 -29.39
C VAL A 554 4.18 21.28 -30.76
N ARG A 555 4.59 20.53 -31.80
CA ARG A 555 4.08 20.66 -33.16
C ARG A 555 2.90 19.71 -33.32
N ILE A 556 1.70 20.27 -33.30
CA ILE A 556 0.47 19.51 -33.54
C ILE A 556 0.25 19.50 -35.05
N GLN A 557 0.28 18.31 -35.65
CA GLN A 557 0.01 18.16 -37.07
C GLN A 557 -1.46 18.44 -37.34
N SER A 558 -1.74 19.34 -38.28
CA SER A 558 -3.12 19.69 -38.62
C SER A 558 -3.85 18.52 -39.29
N GLU A 559 -5.19 18.54 -39.30
CA GLU A 559 -5.97 17.56 -40.08
C GLU A 559 -5.59 17.56 -41.56
N GLN A 560 -5.16 18.70 -42.09
CA GLN A 560 -4.71 18.85 -43.48
C GLN A 560 -3.39 18.12 -43.70
N GLU A 561 -2.41 18.29 -42.81
CA GLU A 561 -1.13 17.57 -42.88
C GLU A 561 -1.32 16.05 -42.69
N LEU A 562 -2.23 15.63 -41.82
CA LEU A 562 -2.57 14.21 -41.65
C LEU A 562 -3.26 13.63 -42.90
N LYS A 563 -4.17 14.39 -43.53
CA LYS A 563 -4.82 14.00 -44.80
C LYS A 563 -3.81 13.97 -45.94
N GLU A 564 -2.93 14.97 -46.06
CA GLU A 564 -1.87 15.04 -47.06
C GLU A 564 -0.85 13.92 -46.88
N MET A 565 -0.39 13.63 -45.67
CA MET A 565 0.50 12.47 -45.41
C MET A 565 -0.20 11.13 -45.67
N ALA A 566 -1.49 10.99 -45.35
CA ALA A 566 -2.25 9.78 -45.68
C ALA A 566 -2.48 9.63 -47.19
N GLU A 567 -2.61 10.74 -47.92
CA GLU A 567 -2.72 10.77 -49.37
C GLU A 567 -1.36 10.55 -50.04
N GLN A 568 -0.27 11.05 -49.45
CA GLN A 568 1.11 10.84 -49.88
C GLN A 568 1.53 9.38 -49.64
N ARG A 569 1.20 8.80 -48.49
CA ARG A 569 1.34 7.34 -48.25
C ARG A 569 0.55 6.52 -49.27
N ARG A 570 -0.70 6.91 -49.57
CA ARG A 570 -1.50 6.25 -50.62
C ARG A 570 -0.87 6.41 -52.02
N ARG A 571 -0.25 7.55 -52.32
CA ARG A 571 0.48 7.78 -53.59
C ARG A 571 1.78 6.97 -53.65
N ASP A 572 2.51 6.85 -52.55
CA ASP A 572 3.73 6.05 -52.46
C ASP A 572 3.44 4.55 -52.58
N GLU A 573 2.38 4.06 -51.92
CA GLU A 573 1.86 2.71 -52.11
C GLU A 573 1.42 2.49 -53.58
N ALA A 574 0.70 3.44 -54.17
CA ALA A 574 0.30 3.36 -55.58
C ALA A 574 1.50 3.41 -56.57
N MET A 575 2.57 4.14 -56.24
CA MET A 575 3.82 4.15 -57.02
C MET A 575 4.58 2.82 -56.89
N GLN A 576 4.60 2.20 -55.70
CA GLN A 576 5.16 0.86 -55.51
C GLN A 576 4.38 -0.20 -56.32
N PHE A 577 3.05 -0.11 -56.41
CA PHE A 577 2.25 -0.98 -57.29
C PHE A 577 2.54 -0.78 -58.79
N LYS A 578 2.85 0.45 -59.23
CA LYS A 578 3.25 0.72 -60.63
C LYS A 578 4.65 0.21 -60.96
N HIS A 579 5.61 0.27 -60.02
CA HIS A 579 6.94 -0.34 -60.19
C HIS A 579 6.87 -1.88 -60.24
N ALA A 580 6.00 -2.49 -59.43
CA ALA A 580 5.77 -3.94 -59.47
C ALA A 580 5.16 -4.44 -60.79
N GLN A 581 4.25 -3.66 -61.41
CA GLN A 581 3.71 -3.98 -62.74
C GLN A 581 4.69 -3.73 -63.89
N ALA A 582 5.56 -2.71 -63.78
CA ALA A 582 6.58 -2.43 -64.80
C ALA A 582 7.69 -3.50 -64.81
N SER A 583 8.07 -4.05 -63.65
CA SER A 583 9.04 -5.16 -63.57
C SER A 583 8.47 -6.52 -63.98
N ALA A 584 7.14 -6.67 -64.11
CA ALA A 584 6.50 -7.95 -64.47
C ALA A 584 6.29 -8.16 -65.99
N LEU A 585 6.67 -7.20 -66.85
CA LEU A 585 6.56 -7.31 -68.33
C LEU A 585 7.91 -7.41 -69.06
N GLY A 586 9.01 -7.64 -68.35
CA GLY A 586 10.33 -7.90 -68.94
C GLY A 586 10.93 -9.21 -68.45
N SER A 587 10.48 -10.33 -69.01
CA SER A 587 11.03 -11.66 -68.70
C SER A 587 12.21 -12.03 -69.60
N GLY A 588 13.28 -12.57 -69.01
CA GLY A 588 14.23 -13.41 -69.74
C GLY A 588 15.41 -13.93 -68.91
N ALA A 589 15.25 -15.12 -68.30
CA ALA A 589 16.27 -16.09 -67.82
C ALA A 589 17.33 -15.57 -66.81
N GLU A 590 17.83 -16.28 -65.79
CA GLU A 590 18.08 -17.70 -65.54
C GLU A 590 18.44 -17.84 -64.04
N GLN A 591 18.19 -18.99 -63.41
CA GLN A 591 18.70 -19.38 -62.08
C GLN A 591 19.84 -20.41 -62.28
N PRO A 592 20.89 -20.50 -61.43
CA PRO A 592 20.74 -21.02 -60.06
C PRO A 592 21.69 -20.46 -58.96
N ALA A 593 21.35 -20.84 -57.72
CA ALA A 593 21.97 -20.50 -56.41
C ALA A 593 23.21 -21.38 -56.07
N PRO A 594 23.74 -21.48 -54.82
CA PRO A 594 23.71 -20.60 -53.62
C PRO A 594 25.12 -20.40 -52.96
N ARG A 595 25.27 -19.45 -52.01
CA ARG A 595 26.22 -19.63 -50.90
C ARG A 595 25.82 -18.89 -49.63
N GLU A 596 26.08 -19.59 -48.53
CA GLU A 596 25.58 -19.48 -47.16
C GLU A 596 25.98 -18.20 -46.41
N THR A 597 25.10 -17.75 -45.52
CA THR A 597 25.50 -17.08 -44.27
C THR A 597 24.71 -17.65 -43.09
N ILE A 598 25.47 -17.94 -42.04
CA ILE A 598 25.10 -18.55 -40.76
C ILE A 598 24.92 -17.43 -39.71
N GLY A 599 23.94 -17.59 -38.83
CA GLY A 599 23.84 -16.93 -37.51
C GLY A 599 22.85 -15.76 -37.44
N ALA A 600 21.55 -16.00 -37.16
CA ALA A 600 20.91 -16.08 -35.83
C ALA A 600 20.74 -14.69 -35.16
N GLU A 601 19.57 -14.04 -35.24
CA GLU A 601 18.34 -14.19 -34.40
C GLU A 601 18.43 -13.41 -33.06
N GLN A 602 17.40 -12.71 -32.51
CA GLN A 602 16.04 -12.38 -32.93
C GLN A 602 15.40 -11.39 -31.93
N GLY A 603 14.36 -10.68 -32.39
CA GLY A 603 13.41 -9.95 -31.54
C GLY A 603 12.26 -9.33 -32.36
N GLY A 604 11.62 -10.11 -33.24
CA GLY A 604 10.54 -9.64 -34.11
C GLY A 604 9.34 -10.59 -34.12
N THR A 605 8.13 -10.04 -34.04
CA THR A 605 6.84 -10.72 -33.90
C THR A 605 6.50 -11.63 -35.09
N PHE A 606 6.22 -12.91 -34.81
CA PHE A 606 5.86 -13.93 -35.80
C PHE A 606 4.46 -13.70 -36.41
N LYS A 607 4.39 -13.30 -37.69
CA LYS A 607 3.16 -13.37 -38.49
C LYS A 607 3.07 -14.74 -39.16
N ARG A 608 2.05 -15.52 -38.81
CA ARG A 608 1.85 -16.90 -39.28
C ARG A 608 1.34 -16.90 -40.73
N ASN A 609 2.08 -17.52 -41.66
CA ASN A 609 1.74 -17.64 -43.09
C ASN A 609 0.59 -18.63 -43.42
N THR A 610 -0.14 -19.13 -42.42
CA THR A 610 -1.19 -20.14 -42.63
C THR A 610 -2.49 -19.77 -41.92
N ARG A 611 -3.62 -20.01 -42.61
CA ARG A 611 -4.98 -19.79 -42.10
C ARG A 611 -5.19 -20.54 -40.78
N LYS A 612 -5.71 -19.84 -39.77
CA LYS A 612 -6.06 -20.41 -38.47
C LYS A 612 -7.20 -21.43 -38.65
N VAL A 613 -6.91 -22.70 -38.41
CA VAL A 613 -7.90 -23.79 -38.47
C VAL A 613 -8.89 -23.66 -37.30
N GLY A 614 -10.18 -23.68 -37.61
CA GLY A 614 -11.26 -23.57 -36.61
C GLY A 614 -11.38 -24.82 -35.74
N ARG A 615 -11.77 -24.67 -34.47
CA ARG A 615 -11.86 -25.79 -33.50
C ARG A 615 -12.70 -26.99 -33.97
N ASN A 616 -13.72 -26.77 -34.80
CA ASN A 616 -14.60 -27.81 -35.32
C ASN A 616 -14.27 -28.22 -36.78
N GLU A 617 -13.28 -27.60 -37.42
CA GLU A 617 -12.83 -27.97 -38.77
C GLU A 617 -12.03 -29.29 -38.73
N PRO A 618 -11.98 -30.05 -39.85
CA PRO A 618 -11.15 -31.23 -39.95
C PRO A 618 -9.67 -30.89 -39.71
N CYS A 619 -9.01 -31.73 -38.93
CA CYS A 619 -7.64 -31.50 -38.52
C CYS A 619 -6.68 -31.64 -39.72
N PRO A 620 -5.76 -30.68 -39.96
CA PRO A 620 -4.89 -30.68 -41.13
C PRO A 620 -3.88 -31.83 -41.20
N CYS A 621 -3.78 -32.66 -40.14
CA CYS A 621 -2.95 -33.87 -40.15
C CYS A 621 -3.55 -35.05 -40.93
N GLY A 622 -4.72 -34.88 -41.57
CA GLY A 622 -5.36 -35.93 -42.36
C GLY A 622 -6.05 -37.03 -41.53
N SER A 623 -6.16 -36.86 -40.21
CA SER A 623 -6.72 -37.89 -39.30
C SER A 623 -8.23 -38.11 -39.40
N GLY A 624 -8.95 -37.33 -40.21
CA GLY A 624 -10.43 -37.36 -40.31
C GLY A 624 -11.18 -36.83 -39.07
N LYS A 625 -10.48 -36.46 -37.99
CA LYS A 625 -11.07 -35.94 -36.74
C LYS A 625 -11.13 -34.40 -36.73
N LYS A 626 -12.08 -33.82 -35.97
CA LYS A 626 -12.14 -32.36 -35.73
C LYS A 626 -10.92 -31.88 -34.94
N TYR A 627 -10.41 -30.67 -35.23
CA TYR A 627 -9.18 -30.13 -34.63
C TYR A 627 -9.18 -30.20 -33.09
N LYS A 628 -10.29 -29.86 -32.42
CA LYS A 628 -10.42 -29.93 -30.94
C LYS A 628 -10.28 -31.34 -30.33
N GLN A 629 -10.42 -32.40 -31.12
CA GLN A 629 -10.27 -33.79 -30.67
C GLN A 629 -8.97 -34.43 -31.17
N CYS A 630 -8.11 -33.65 -31.82
CA CYS A 630 -6.79 -34.04 -32.29
C CYS A 630 -5.76 -33.04 -31.75
N HIS A 631 -5.13 -32.24 -32.61
CA HIS A 631 -4.07 -31.29 -32.24
C HIS A 631 -4.52 -30.14 -31.34
N GLY A 632 -5.83 -29.89 -31.24
CA GLY A 632 -6.42 -28.89 -30.33
C GLY A 632 -6.99 -29.50 -29.04
N LYS A 633 -6.70 -30.76 -28.71
CA LYS A 633 -7.15 -31.41 -27.48
C LYS A 633 -6.29 -30.91 -26.32
N LEU A 634 -6.88 -30.14 -25.41
CA LEU A 634 -6.24 -29.74 -24.16
C LEU A 634 -6.28 -30.96 -23.22
N THR A 635 -5.12 -31.41 -22.76
CA THR A 635 -4.99 -32.37 -21.65
C THR A 635 -5.14 -31.68 -20.32
#